data_AF-A0A7W8CLX9-F1
#
_entry.id   AF-A0A7W8CLX9-F1
#
_cell.length_a   1.000
_cell.length_b   1.000
_cell.length_c   1.000
_cell.angle_alpha   90.00
_cell.angle_beta   90.00
_cell.angle_gamma   90.00
#
_symmetry.space_group_name_H-M   'P 1'
#
loop_
_entity.id
_entity.type
_entity.pdbx_description
1 polymer ?
#
loop_
_entity_poly.entity_id
_entity_poly.type
_entity_poly.pdbx_seq_one_letter_code
_entity_poly.pdbx_strand_id
1 'polypeptide(L)' 'MSGLSKLHQRAAEHHEHAARHHREAAKLQEAKDILAAVDQAHLAHDHQVHAIRYAAEAAKEYASARRRS' A
#
# COMPACT_ATOMS: atom_id res chain seq x y z
N MET A 1 9.66 -13.80 13.29
CA MET A 1 9.51 -13.18 11.95
C MET A 1 10.82 -12.57 11.51
N SER A 2 11.27 -12.88 10.29
CA SER A 2 12.41 -12.22 9.64
C SER A 2 12.08 -10.77 9.26
N GLY A 3 13.10 -9.94 8.99
CA GLY A 3 12.92 -8.58 8.46
C GLY A 3 12.10 -8.57 7.17
N LEU A 4 12.45 -9.48 6.25
CA LEU A 4 11.74 -9.71 4.99
C LEU A 4 10.24 -10.00 5.19
N SER A 5 9.90 -10.86 6.15
CA SER A 5 8.50 -11.18 6.47
C SER A 5 7.72 -9.95 6.97
N LYS A 6 8.35 -9.08 7.77
CA LYS A 6 7.73 -7.82 8.23
C LYS A 6 7.53 -6.83 7.09
N LEU A 7 8.46 -6.74 6.14
CA LEU A 7 8.35 -5.86 4.98
C LEU A 7 7.20 -6.29 4.06
N HIS A 8 7.07 -7.59 3.79
CA HIS A 8 5.93 -8.12 3.03
C HIS A 8 4.60 -7.88 3.74
N GLN A 9 4.53 -8.10 5.05
CA GLN A 9 3.32 -7.84 5.82
C GLN A 9 2.92 -6.36 5.73
N ARG A 10 3.84 -5.42 5.94
CA ARG A 10 3.56 -3.99 5.80
C ARG A 10 3.12 -3.60 4.40
N ALA A 11 3.75 -4.16 3.36
CA ALA A 11 3.33 -3.92 1.99
C ALA A 11 1.87 -4.38 1.77
N ALA A 12 1.51 -5.56 2.26
CA ALA A 12 0.15 -6.09 2.17
C ALA A 12 -0.86 -5.23 2.94
N GLU A 13 -0.54 -4.81 4.17
CA GLU A 13 -1.39 -3.93 4.99
C GLU A 13 -1.67 -2.60 4.27
N HIS A 14 -0.66 -1.99 3.66
CA HIS A 14 -0.83 -0.77 2.88
C HIS A 14 -1.65 -0.99 1.60
N HIS A 15 -1.46 -2.11 0.89
CA HIS A 15 -2.32 -2.46 -0.25
C HIS A 15 -3.78 -2.62 0.16
N GLU A 16 -4.04 -3.23 1.31
CA GLU A 16 -5.40 -3.41 1.82
C GLU A 16 -6.06 -2.07 2.16
N HIS A 17 -5.33 -1.16 2.82
CA HIS A 17 -5.80 0.21 3.07
C HIS A 17 -6.09 0.95 1.77
N ALA A 18 -5.18 0.90 0.79
CA ALA A 18 -5.39 1.54 -0.51
C ALA A 18 -6.66 1.03 -1.19
N ALA A 19 -6.88 -0.29 -1.19
CA ALA A 19 -8.09 -0.89 -1.75
C ALA A 19 -9.37 -0.45 -1.02
N ARG A 20 -9.33 -0.30 0.31
CA ARG A 20 -10.47 0.21 1.09
C ARG A 20 -10.79 1.66 0.73
N HIS A 21 -9.79 2.52 0.68
CA HIS A 21 -9.97 3.93 0.33
C HIS A 21 -10.45 4.11 -1.11
N HIS A 22 -9.95 3.33 -2.08
CA HIS A 22 -10.47 3.35 -3.46
C HIS A 22 -11.95 2.94 -3.54
N ARG A 23 -12.36 1.90 -2.80
CA ARG A 23 -13.77 1.49 -2.74
C ARG A 23 -14.65 2.59 -2.14
N GLU A 24 -14.15 3.29 -1.12
CA GLU A 24 -14.89 4.39 -0.51
C GLU A 24 -14.99 5.61 -1.43
N ALA A 25 -13.89 5.96 -2.12
CA ALA A 25 -13.89 6.99 -3.15
C ALA A 25 -14.94 6.70 -4.24
N ALA A 26 -15.05 5.45 -4.69
CA ALA A 26 -16.04 5.04 -5.69
C ALA A 26 -17.49 5.23 -5.20
N LYS A 27 -17.79 4.87 -3.94
CA LYS A 27 -19.13 5.10 -3.36
C LYS A 27 -19.46 6.59 -3.25
N LEU A 28 -18.49 7.41 -2.82
CA LEU A 28 -18.68 8.86 -2.68
C LEU A 28 -18.87 9.54 -4.04
N GLN A 29 -18.16 9.07 -5.07
CA GLN A 29 -18.36 9.48 -6.46
C GLN A 29 -19.80 9.19 -6.92
N GLU A 30 -20.33 7.99 -6.64
CA GLU A 30 -21.72 7.63 -6.93
C GLU A 30 -22.73 8.50 -6.18
N ALA A 31 -22.44 8.85 -4.93
CA ALA A 31 -23.23 9.77 -4.12
C ALA A 31 -23.07 11.26 -4.51
N LYS A 32 -22.20 11.56 -5.50
CA LYS A 32 -21.83 12.92 -5.95
C LYS A 32 -21.16 13.79 -4.89
N ASP A 33 -20.59 13.19 -3.84
CA ASP A 33 -19.71 13.89 -2.90
C ASP A 33 -18.27 13.86 -3.42
N ILE A 34 -17.99 14.76 -4.36
CA ILE A 34 -16.74 14.75 -5.14
C ILE A 34 -15.53 15.11 -4.29
N LEU A 35 -15.66 16.04 -3.35
CA LEU A 35 -14.53 16.44 -2.49
C LEU A 35 -14.10 15.29 -1.59
N ALA A 36 -15.06 14.62 -0.93
CA ALA A 36 -14.76 13.46 -0.12
C ALA A 36 -14.21 12.30 -0.96
N ALA A 37 -14.72 12.10 -2.18
CA ALA A 37 -14.21 11.09 -3.10
C ALA A 37 -12.73 11.33 -3.48
N VAL A 38 -12.36 12.58 -3.76
CA VAL A 38 -10.98 12.99 -4.06
C VAL A 38 -10.08 12.77 -2.85
N ASP A 39 -10.52 13.14 -1.65
CA ASP A 39 -9.75 12.92 -0.42
C ASP A 39 -9.48 11.43 -0.19
N GLN A 40 -10.50 10.57 -0.36
CA GLN A 40 -10.32 9.12 -0.27
C GLN A 40 -9.36 8.60 -1.35
N ALA A 41 -9.42 9.12 -2.57
CA ALA A 41 -8.51 8.72 -3.65
C ALA A 41 -7.04 9.10 -3.34
N HIS A 42 -6.80 10.26 -2.73
CA HIS A 42 -5.47 10.66 -2.27
C HIS A 42 -4.94 9.76 -1.15
N LEU A 43 -5.76 9.45 -0.14
CA LEU A 43 -5.39 8.50 0.91
C LEU A 43 -5.04 7.14 0.34
N ALA A 44 -5.81 6.67 -0.65
CA ALA A 44 -5.52 5.42 -1.34
C ALA A 44 -4.15 5.45 -2.04
N HIS A 45 -3.83 6.55 -2.71
CA HIS A 45 -2.56 6.75 -3.38
C HIS A 45 -1.38 6.74 -2.40
N ASP A 46 -1.49 7.45 -1.26
CA ASP A 46 -0.45 7.48 -0.24
C ASP A 46 -0.15 6.07 0.32
N HIS A 47 -1.20 5.30 0.59
CA HIS A 47 -1.05 3.90 0.99
C HIS A 47 -0.38 3.06 -0.12
N GLN A 48 -0.72 3.28 -1.40
CA GLN A 48 -0.09 2.58 -2.50
C GLN A 48 1.42 2.91 -2.62
N VAL A 49 1.81 4.17 -2.43
CA VAL A 49 3.22 4.59 -2.40
C VAL A 49 3.97 3.89 -1.27
N HIS A 50 3.37 3.81 -0.07
CA HIS A 50 3.96 3.08 1.05
C HIS A 50 4.09 1.58 0.80
N ALA A 51 3.09 0.95 0.17
CA ALA A 51 3.16 -0.46 -0.19
C ALA A 51 4.32 -0.74 -1.15
N ILE A 52 4.47 0.09 -2.19
CA ILE A 52 5.58 0.01 -3.16
C ILE A 52 6.93 0.17 -2.45
N ARG A 53 7.05 1.13 -1.52
CA ARG A 53 8.28 1.33 -0.73
C ARG A 53 8.67 0.06 0.03
N TYR A 54 7.75 -0.53 0.79
CA TYR A 54 8.05 -1.74 1.57
C TYR A 54 8.33 -2.96 0.68
N ALA A 55 7.66 -3.09 -0.47
CA ALA A 55 7.97 -4.13 -1.45
C ALA A 55 9.39 -3.97 -2.03
N ALA A 56 9.81 -2.73 -2.33
CA ALA A 56 11.16 -2.44 -2.81
C ALA A 56 12.23 -2.71 -1.73
N GLU A 57 11.95 -2.39 -0.47
CA GLU A 57 12.81 -2.74 0.66
C GLU A 57 12.93 -4.27 0.82
N ALA A 58 11.82 -5.00 0.73
CA ALA A 58 11.81 -6.46 0.79
C ALA A 58 12.70 -7.07 -0.31
N ALA A 59 12.58 -6.56 -1.54
CA ALA A 59 13.40 -7.02 -2.66
C ALA A 59 14.90 -6.81 -2.42
N LYS A 60 15.29 -5.67 -1.81
CA LYS A 60 16.69 -5.38 -1.45
C LYS A 60 17.19 -6.32 -0.35
N GLU A 61 16.38 -6.59 0.67
CA GLU A 61 16.76 -7.50 1.76
C GLU A 61 16.94 -8.93 1.23
N TYR A 62 16.00 -9.40 0.41
CA TYR A 62 16.09 -10.71 -0.24
C TYR A 62 17.34 -10.85 -1.11
N ALA A 63 17.61 -9.86 -1.98
CA ALA A 63 18.80 -9.86 -2.82
C ALA A 63 20.10 -9.90 -2.00
N SER A 64 20.12 -9.17 -0.87
CA SER A 64 21.27 -9.13 0.03
C SER A 64 21.44 -10.44 0.80
N ALA A 65 20.35 -11.07 1.25
CA ALA A 65 20.39 -12.38 1.88
C ALA A 65 20.92 -13.45 0.91
N ARG A 66 20.45 -13.43 -0.35
CA ARG A 66 20.90 -14.35 -1.41
C ARG A 66 22.39 -14.22 -1.76
N ARG A 67 22.99 -13.03 -1.56
CA ARG A 67 24.44 -12.83 -1.79
C ARG A 67 25.30 -13.30 -0.62
N ARG A 68 24.71 -13.50 0.55
CA ARG A 68 25.40 -13.94 1.78
C ARG A 68 25.22 -15.43 2.07
N SER A 69 24.30 -16.10 1.39
CA SER A 69 24.11 -17.56 1.39
C SER A 69 25.07 -18.22 0.43
#